data_AF-A0A7S2UYS2-F1
#
_entry.id   AF-A0A7S2UYS2-F1
#
_cell.length_a   1.000
_cell.length_b   1.000
_cell.length_c   1.000
_cell.angle_alpha   90.00
_cell.angle_beta   90.00
_cell.angle_gamma   90.00
#
_symmetry.space_group_name_H-M   'P 1'
#
loop_
_entity.id
_entity.type
_entity.pdbx_description
1 polymer ?
#
loop_
_entity_poly.entity_id
_entity_poly.type
_entity_poly.pdbx_seq_one_letter_code
_entity_poly.pdbx_strand_id
1 'polypeptide(L)'
;ASDQTENEKTLLLSALEEGKRMDGRGILEMRYVRVSFGRAECESTAEVQLGRTRVLCTVSGEIVPPYPDRPSEGFLNFNAEVSPMAASNLAQAKEWVGVEVAR
;
A
#
# COMPACT_ATOMS: atom_id res chain seq x y z
N ALA A 1 -3.25 19.29 5.39
CA ALA A 1 -4.59 19.29 6.01
C ALA A 1 -4.81 18.02 6.81
N SER A 2 -4.72 18.13 8.14
CA SER A 2 -5.59 17.49 9.14
C SER A 2 -5.03 17.90 10.50
N ASP A 3 -5.32 19.14 10.89
CA ASP A 3 -5.04 19.59 12.25
C ASP A 3 -6.00 18.83 13.17
N GLN A 4 -5.52 17.72 13.70
CA GLN A 4 -6.26 16.94 14.68
C GLN A 4 -6.54 17.83 15.89
N THR A 5 -7.81 17.93 16.26
CA THR A 5 -8.19 18.77 17.40
C THR A 5 -7.68 18.11 18.68
N GLU A 6 -7.29 18.89 19.67
CA GLU A 6 -6.76 18.38 20.95
C GLU A 6 -7.75 17.40 21.61
N ASN A 7 -9.05 17.66 21.49
CA ASN A 7 -10.12 16.78 21.94
C ASN A 7 -10.12 15.42 21.23
N GLU A 8 -9.82 15.35 19.93
CA GLU A 8 -9.79 14.07 19.21
C GLU A 8 -8.64 13.20 19.69
N LYS A 9 -7.49 13.82 19.99
CA LYS A 9 -6.32 13.12 20.51
C LYS A 9 -6.57 12.55 21.89
N THR A 10 -7.12 13.36 22.80
CA THR A 10 -7.41 12.92 24.17
C THR A 10 -8.48 11.83 24.20
N LEU A 11 -9.51 11.92 23.35
CA LEU A 11 -10.52 10.87 23.18
C LEU A 11 -9.95 9.57 22.64
N LEU A 12 -9.03 9.62 21.67
CA LEU A 12 -8.38 8.42 21.14
C LEU A 12 -7.51 7.74 22.20
N LEU A 13 -6.77 8.51 22.99
CA LEU A 13 -5.90 7.96 24.03
C LEU A 13 -6.70 7.27 25.13
N SER A 14 -7.78 7.89 25.63
CA SER A 14 -8.62 7.27 26.66
C SER A 14 -9.35 6.02 26.15
N ALA A 15 -9.82 6.02 24.89
CA ALA A 15 -10.43 4.84 24.28
C ALA A 15 -9.45 3.66 24.15
N LEU A 16 -8.18 3.94 23.87
CA LEU A 16 -7.13 2.93 23.80
C LEU A 16 -6.81 2.33 25.18
N GLU A 17 -6.83 3.12 26.26
CA GLU A 17 -6.69 2.63 27.63
C GLU A 17 -7.82 1.66 28.01
N GLU A 18 -9.04 1.91 27.52
CA GLU A 18 -10.18 0.99 27.66
C GLU A 18 -10.12 -0.22 26.70
N GLY A 19 -9.11 -0.31 25.83
CA GLY A 19 -8.95 -1.37 24.84
C GLY A 19 -9.95 -1.30 23.67
N LYS A 20 -10.62 -0.16 23.48
CA LYS A 20 -11.62 0.05 22.44
C LYS A 20 -11.03 0.79 21.25
N ARG A 21 -11.28 0.28 20.05
CA ARG A 21 -10.94 0.96 18.79
C ARG A 21 -12.18 1.66 18.23
N MET A 22 -11.98 2.78 17.53
CA MET A 22 -13.07 3.56 16.90
C MET A 22 -13.90 2.76 15.87
N ASP A 23 -13.31 1.72 15.28
CA ASP A 23 -13.98 0.83 14.32
C ASP A 23 -14.77 -0.31 14.99
N GLY A 24 -14.75 -0.43 16.33
CA GLY A 24 -15.40 -1.51 17.08
C GLY A 24 -14.69 -2.87 17.01
N ARG A 25 -13.54 -2.95 16.34
CA ARG A 25 -12.72 -4.17 16.21
C ARG A 25 -11.92 -4.49 17.47
N GLY A 26 -11.66 -5.78 17.69
CA GLY A 26 -10.72 -6.23 18.70
C GLY A 26 -9.27 -5.76 18.45
N ILE A 27 -8.42 -5.80 19.49
CA ILE A 27 -7.02 -5.34 19.41
C ILE A 27 -6.24 -6.13 18.35
N LEU A 28 -6.47 -7.44 18.28
CA LEU A 28 -5.79 -8.38 17.38
C LEU A 28 -6.57 -8.65 16.07
N GLU A 29 -7.73 -8.01 15.89
CA GLU A 29 -8.59 -8.26 14.75
C GLU A 29 -8.14 -7.45 13.52
N MET A 30 -7.86 -8.13 12.42
CA MET A 30 -7.52 -7.48 11.15
C MET A 30 -8.76 -6.85 10.50
N ARG A 31 -8.55 -5.84 9.65
CA ARG A 31 -9.64 -5.30 8.83
C ARG A 31 -10.01 -6.32 7.76
N TYR A 32 -11.26 -6.26 7.30
CA TYR A 32 -11.73 -7.10 6.21
C TYR A 32 -10.86 -6.90 4.96
N VAL A 33 -10.35 -8.01 4.44
CA VAL A 33 -9.52 -8.07 3.24
C VAL A 33 -10.38 -8.60 2.09
N ARG A 34 -10.42 -7.85 0.99
CA ARG A 34 -11.02 -8.30 -0.27
C ARG A 34 -9.93 -8.34 -1.33
N VAL A 35 -9.84 -9.46 -2.04
CA VAL A 35 -8.91 -9.62 -3.15
C VAL A 35 -9.71 -9.84 -4.42
N SER A 36 -9.40 -9.05 -5.44
CA SER A 36 -9.96 -9.15 -6.78
C SER A 36 -8.82 -9.38 -7.76
N PHE A 37 -8.97 -10.38 -8.62
CA PHE A 37 -7.96 -10.70 -9.64
C PHE A 37 -8.50 -10.35 -11.02
N GLY A 38 -7.65 -9.75 -11.84
CA GLY A 38 -7.88 -9.53 -13.27
C GLY A 38 -6.77 -10.18 -14.08
N ARG A 39 -7.10 -10.73 -15.24
CA ARG A 39 -6.13 -11.31 -16.16
C ARG A 39 -6.38 -10.79 -17.56
N ALA A 40 -5.35 -10.20 -18.15
CA ALA A 40 -5.26 -9.88 -19.57
C ALA A 40 -4.24 -10.82 -20.23
N GLU A 41 -4.11 -10.76 -21.56
CA GLU A 41 -3.26 -11.70 -22.32
C GLU A 41 -1.78 -11.63 -21.89
N CYS A 42 -1.24 -10.43 -21.67
CA CYS A 42 0.17 -10.21 -21.29
C CYS A 42 0.35 -9.61 -19.89
N GLU A 43 -0.74 -9.36 -19.17
CA GLU A 43 -0.71 -8.68 -17.86
C GLU A 43 -1.62 -9.38 -16.86
N SER A 44 -1.13 -9.54 -15.64
CA SER A 44 -1.92 -10.03 -14.51
C SER A 44 -2.08 -8.92 -13.50
N THR A 45 -3.32 -8.64 -13.09
CA THR A 45 -3.64 -7.59 -12.13
C THR A 45 -4.23 -8.19 -10.85
N ALA A 46 -3.82 -7.66 -9.71
CA ALA A 46 -4.36 -7.99 -8.41
C ALA A 46 -4.71 -6.71 -7.66
N GLU A 47 -6.00 -6.53 -7.35
CA GLU A 47 -6.49 -5.47 -6.49
C GLU A 47 -6.74 -6.04 -5.09
N VAL A 48 -6.06 -5.48 -4.09
CA VAL A 48 -6.22 -5.84 -2.68
C VAL A 48 -6.81 -4.65 -1.93
N GLN A 49 -7.97 -4.85 -1.32
CA GLN A 49 -8.64 -3.87 -0.50
C GLN A 49 -8.61 -4.31 0.98
N LEU A 50 -7.94 -3.52 1.81
CA LEU A 50 -7.91 -3.66 3.26
C LEU A 50 -8.77 -2.55 3.89
N GLY A 51 -10.05 -2.83 4.05
CA GLY A 51 -11.04 -1.83 4.46
C GLY A 51 -11.13 -0.64 3.49
N ARG A 52 -10.61 0.51 3.91
CA ARG A 52 -10.57 1.76 3.11
C ARG A 52 -9.29 1.92 2.29
N THR A 53 -8.26 1.10 2.53
CA THR A 53 -7.00 1.14 1.80
C THR A 53 -7.09 0.20 0.61
N ARG A 54 -6.73 0.67 -0.59
CA ARG A 54 -6.70 -0.13 -1.83
C ARG A 54 -5.31 -0.08 -2.43
N VAL A 55 -4.83 -1.24 -2.87
CA VAL A 55 -3.56 -1.40 -3.57
C VAL A 55 -3.83 -2.17 -4.86
N LEU A 56 -3.28 -1.67 -5.97
CA LEU A 56 -3.32 -2.34 -7.27
C LEU A 56 -1.89 -2.77 -7.62
N CYS A 57 -1.72 -4.05 -7.95
CA CYS A 57 -0.47 -4.61 -8.44
C CYS A 57 -0.69 -5.14 -9.85
N THR A 58 0.19 -4.79 -10.78
CA THR A 58 0.21 -5.30 -12.15
C THR A 58 1.55 -5.96 -12.40
N VAL A 59 1.52 -7.17 -12.95
CA VAL A 59 2.71 -7.92 -13.35
C VAL A 59 2.66 -8.08 -14.86
N SER A 60 3.69 -7.57 -15.53
CA SER A 60 3.97 -7.75 -16.95
C SER A 60 5.34 -8.41 -17.13
N GLY A 61 5.52 -9.14 -18.23
CA GLY A 61 6.76 -9.82 -18.55
C GLY A 61 7.11 -9.63 -20.02
N GLU A 62 8.37 -9.32 -20.28
CA GLU A 62 8.90 -9.12 -21.63
C GLU A 62 10.14 -9.99 -21.85
N ILE A 63 10.39 -10.39 -23.10
CA ILE A 63 11.58 -11.15 -23.48
C ILE A 63 12.66 -10.16 -23.89
N VAL A 64 13.72 -10.08 -23.09
CA VAL A 64 14.83 -9.14 -23.28
C VAL A 64 16.15 -9.90 -23.20
N PRO A 65 17.18 -9.56 -24.00
CA PRO A 65 18.49 -10.18 -23.89
C PRO A 65 19.10 -9.94 -22.48
N PRO A 66 19.75 -10.95 -21.88
CA PRO A 66 20.38 -10.82 -20.58
C PRO A 66 21.60 -9.90 -20.65
N TYR A 67 22.01 -9.38 -19.49
CA TYR A 67 23.25 -8.61 -19.40
C TYR A 67 24.48 -9.46 -19.79
N PRO A 68 25.47 -8.89 -20.49
CA PRO A 68 26.64 -9.63 -20.95
C PRO A 68 27.47 -10.21 -19.79
N ASP A 69 27.40 -9.59 -18.60
CA ASP A 69 28.11 -10.03 -17.41
C ASP A 69 27.47 -11.28 -16.76
N ARG A 70 26.17 -11.54 -17.00
CA ARG A 70 25.41 -12.67 -16.43
C ARG A 70 24.39 -13.23 -17.41
N PRO A 71 24.81 -14.09 -18.36
CA PRO A 71 23.93 -14.62 -19.40
C PRO A 71 22.94 -15.70 -18.94
N SER A 72 23.11 -16.26 -17.74
CA SER A 72 22.29 -17.36 -17.21
C SER A 72 21.15 -16.93 -16.28
N GLU A 73 21.03 -15.63 -15.96
CA GLU A 73 20.03 -15.09 -15.02
C GLU A 73 19.14 -14.06 -15.70
N GLY A 74 17.85 -14.05 -15.35
CA GLY A 74 16.91 -12.99 -15.74
C GLY A 74 16.89 -11.84 -14.72
N PHE A 75 16.14 -10.79 -15.03
CA PHE A 75 15.95 -9.65 -14.12
C PHE A 75 14.49 -9.50 -13.70
N LEU A 76 14.29 -9.05 -12.47
CA LEU A 76 12.99 -8.77 -11.89
C LEU A 76 13.08 -7.40 -11.21
N ASN A 77 12.25 -6.46 -11.66
CA ASN A 77 12.21 -5.12 -11.10
C ASN A 77 10.90 -4.94 -10.34
N PHE A 78 11.00 -4.59 -9.06
CA PHE A 78 9.87 -4.18 -8.25
C PHE A 78 9.83 -2.66 -8.21
N ASN A 79 8.68 -2.09 -8.56
CA ASN A 79 8.42 -0.67 -8.38
C ASN A 79 7.14 -0.51 -7.55
N ALA A 80 7.23 0.30 -6.50
CA ALA A 80 6.11 0.64 -5.65
C ALA A 80 5.91 2.15 -5.67
N GLU A 81 4.85 2.59 -6.35
CA GLU A 81 4.51 4.00 -6.45
C GLU A 81 3.25 4.30 -5.63
N VAL A 82 3.29 5.42 -4.92
CA VAL A 82 2.13 5.90 -4.16
C VAL A 82 1.47 7.01 -4.97
N SER A 83 0.23 6.75 -5.43
CA SER A 83 -0.52 7.71 -6.24
C SER A 83 -0.84 8.99 -5.45
N PRO A 84 -0.77 10.19 -6.06
CA PRO A 84 -1.20 11.44 -5.41
C PRO A 84 -2.69 11.43 -5.02
N MET A 85 -3.50 10.52 -5.57
CA MET A 85 -4.88 10.30 -5.13
C MET A 85 -4.99 9.59 -3.78
N ALA A 86 -3.91 8.98 -3.28
CA ALA A 86 -3.93 8.22 -2.03
C ALA A 86 -4.10 9.13 -0.80
N ALA A 87 -3.54 10.35 -0.82
CA ALA A 87 -3.76 11.36 0.21
C ALA A 87 -3.46 12.77 -0.33
N SER A 88 -4.25 13.75 0.10
CA SER A 88 -4.09 15.16 -0.28
C SER A 88 -2.72 15.74 0.09
N ASN A 89 -2.11 15.26 1.18
CA ASN A 89 -0.77 15.71 1.63
C ASN A 89 0.38 15.00 0.89
N LEU A 90 0.10 13.94 0.12
CA LEU A 90 1.15 13.14 -0.53
C LEU A 90 1.73 13.83 -1.77
N ALA A 91 1.01 14.78 -2.37
CA ALA A 91 1.52 15.58 -3.48
C ALA A 91 2.86 16.29 -3.16
N GLN A 92 3.13 16.53 -1.87
CA GLN A 92 4.28 17.29 -1.38
C GLN A 92 5.41 16.42 -0.78
N ALA A 93 5.17 15.12 -0.53
CA ALA A 93 6.07 14.22 0.21
C ALA A 93 6.48 12.96 -0.58
N LYS A 94 6.63 13.09 -1.90
CA LYS A 94 6.83 11.95 -2.83
C LYS A 94 8.14 11.19 -2.62
N GLU A 95 9.22 11.83 -2.20
CA GLU A 95 10.56 11.19 -2.22
C GLU A 95 10.79 10.21 -1.05
N TRP A 96 10.46 10.60 0.18
CA TRP A 96 10.84 9.78 1.34
C TRP A 96 9.93 8.55 1.52
N VAL A 97 8.62 8.73 1.32
CA VAL A 97 7.63 7.65 1.43
C VAL A 97 7.82 6.59 0.34
N GLY A 98 8.17 7.00 -0.88
CA GLY A 98 8.42 6.06 -1.98
C GLY A 98 9.61 5.15 -1.72
N VAL A 99 10.70 5.70 -1.16
CA VAL A 99 11.92 4.93 -0.86
C VAL A 99 11.68 3.91 0.25
N GLU A 100 10.92 4.27 1.28
CA GLU A 100 10.67 3.36 2.40
C GLU A 100 9.68 2.24 2.04
N VAL A 101 8.73 2.50 1.14
CA VAL A 101 7.78 1.50 0.64
C VAL A 101 8.42 0.53 -0.36
N ALA A 102 9.43 1.00 -1.10
CA ALA A 102 10.16 0.16 -2.07
C ALA A 102 11.32 -0.65 -1.46
N ARG A 103 11.64 -0.43 -0.17
CA ARG A 103 12.68 -1.17 0.57
C ARG A 103 12.17 -2.50 1.10
#